data_AF-A0A8J6S335-F1
#
_entry.id   AF-A0A8J6S335-F1
#
_cell.length_a   1.000
_cell.length_b   1.000
_cell.length_c   1.000
_cell.angle_alpha   90.00
_cell.angle_beta   90.00
_cell.angle_gamma   90.00
#
_symmetry.space_group_name_H-M   'P 1'
#
loop_
_entity.id
_entity.type
_entity.pdbx_description
1 polymer ?
#
loop_
_entity_poly.entity_id
_entity_poly.type
_entity_poly.pdbx_seq_one_letter_code
_entity_poly.pdbx_strand_id
1 'polypeptide(L)'
;MVWADGQLLHGGRYIIKRVLGEGGCGITYLARDKKGNAVVIKTLNDRVLNKREFTTYRDKFNRDFEKEALRLAVCRHPHIVRIENAFSEGQLPCIAMEYVEGEDLWQRVSQQGVLSETEALKYIRQIGEALIFIHDRGFLHRDVKPSNIMVRTGKLEAVLIDFGIAREFIPNLTQTQTQTFTPGFAPIEQYALQARRGEYSDVYALAGTLYYLLTQEVPLPAPARAAGIPLDAPQQINPNICNIVNRAILQGLEFQPENRPQSVQEWIELLTLNTPTSGQELSNISPTLRQSKASYTPTNQNILTHRQSLSFGIDYRNLQAHLALGKWKEADEETAALMLKIAGREKEGWLRVEDIKMFPSKDLRLIDTLWIKHSKGRFGFSVQKHIWESIGGTKNANYEIMCNLGDRLQWRINSCWVDYEQFMFDCVAPLGHLPSGYVFCEVGWWVGLLNLFYRLSS
;
A
#
# COMPACT_ATOMS: atom_id res chain seq x y z
N MET A 1 -22.57 -12.26 -2.35
CA MET A 1 -23.61 -12.63 -1.37
C MET A 1 -23.80 -11.42 -0.49
N VAL A 2 -25.03 -10.93 -0.34
CA VAL A 2 -25.33 -9.81 0.57
C VAL A 2 -26.65 -10.13 1.28
N TRP A 3 -26.65 -10.15 2.62
CA TRP A 3 -27.88 -10.33 3.40
C TRP A 3 -28.78 -9.09 3.31
N ALA A 4 -30.09 -9.32 3.20
CA ALA A 4 -31.09 -8.27 3.03
C ALA A 4 -31.63 -7.74 4.38
N ASP A 5 -32.24 -6.55 4.37
CA ASP A 5 -32.97 -6.04 5.54
C ASP A 5 -34.07 -7.02 5.96
N GLY A 6 -34.18 -7.25 7.27
CA GLY A 6 -35.11 -8.18 7.88
C GLY A 6 -34.62 -9.63 7.93
N GLN A 7 -33.50 -9.97 7.28
CA GLN A 7 -32.96 -11.32 7.32
C GLN A 7 -32.56 -11.72 8.75
N LEU A 8 -33.00 -12.90 9.16
CA LEU A 8 -32.76 -13.47 10.49
C LEU A 8 -31.51 -14.34 10.48
N LEU A 9 -30.57 -14.08 11.38
CA LEU A 9 -29.34 -14.87 11.54
C LEU A 9 -29.28 -15.53 12.92
N HIS A 10 -28.50 -16.61 13.01
CA HIS A 10 -28.21 -17.36 14.24
C HIS A 10 -29.46 -17.75 15.04
N GLY A 11 -30.40 -18.45 14.37
CA GLY A 11 -31.68 -18.85 14.97
C GLY A 11 -32.57 -17.66 15.37
N GLY A 12 -32.54 -16.60 14.56
CA GLY A 12 -33.31 -15.37 14.79
C GLY A 12 -32.82 -14.53 15.97
N ARG A 13 -31.55 -14.67 16.36
CA ARG A 13 -30.94 -13.80 17.38
C ARG A 13 -30.61 -12.41 16.84
N TYR A 14 -30.29 -12.31 15.56
CA TYR A 14 -29.95 -11.06 14.92
C TYR A 14 -30.82 -10.81 13.70
N ILE A 15 -31.21 -9.56 13.50
CA ILE A 15 -32.00 -9.10 12.36
C ILE A 15 -31.16 -8.09 11.58
N ILE A 16 -30.77 -8.43 10.36
CA ILE A 16 -30.01 -7.54 9.47
C ILE A 16 -30.84 -6.30 9.14
N LYS A 17 -30.19 -5.14 9.09
CA LYS A 17 -30.79 -3.86 8.71
C LYS A 17 -30.21 -3.28 7.44
N ARG A 18 -28.89 -3.14 7.38
CA ARG A 18 -28.21 -2.62 6.20
C ARG A 18 -26.73 -2.96 6.22
N VAL A 19 -26.09 -2.89 5.05
CA VAL A 19 -24.64 -2.90 4.95
C VAL A 19 -24.09 -1.59 5.52
N LEU A 20 -23.05 -1.68 6.36
CA LEU A 20 -22.25 -0.55 6.83
C LEU A 20 -21.02 -0.35 5.94
N GLY A 21 -20.44 -1.43 5.42
CA GLY A 21 -19.33 -1.37 4.49
C GLY A 21 -18.96 -2.74 3.94
N GLU A 22 -18.29 -2.75 2.80
CA GLU A 22 -17.71 -3.94 2.18
C GLU A 22 -16.25 -3.63 1.86
N GLY A 23 -15.34 -4.40 2.46
CA GLY A 23 -13.90 -4.26 2.27
C GLY A 23 -13.32 -5.41 1.44
N GLY A 24 -11.99 -5.46 1.31
CA GLY A 24 -11.31 -6.50 0.52
C GLY A 24 -11.57 -7.93 1.00
N CYS A 25 -11.83 -8.14 2.30
CA CYS A 25 -11.96 -9.48 2.89
C CYS A 25 -13.32 -9.76 3.55
N GLY A 26 -14.25 -8.81 3.60
CA GLY A 26 -15.47 -8.99 4.37
C GLY A 26 -16.52 -7.93 4.18
N ILE A 27 -17.73 -8.24 4.65
CA ILE A 27 -18.88 -7.35 4.68
C ILE A 27 -19.26 -7.10 6.14
N THR A 28 -19.55 -5.84 6.45
CA THR A 28 -19.96 -5.38 7.78
C THR A 28 -21.39 -4.91 7.69
N TYR A 29 -22.25 -5.41 8.58
CA TYR A 29 -23.68 -5.13 8.64
C TYR A 29 -24.05 -4.45 9.94
N LEU A 30 -25.01 -3.53 9.87
CA LEU A 30 -25.80 -3.12 11.01
C LEU A 30 -26.93 -4.12 11.19
N ALA A 31 -27.12 -4.60 12.42
CA ALA A 31 -28.19 -5.49 12.79
C ALA A 31 -28.80 -5.08 14.14
N ARG A 32 -29.88 -5.75 14.53
CA ARG A 32 -30.45 -5.66 15.88
C ARG A 32 -30.46 -7.02 16.57
N ASP A 33 -30.15 -7.04 17.87
CA ASP A 33 -30.33 -8.22 18.71
C ASP A 33 -31.81 -8.45 19.08
N LYS A 34 -32.11 -9.54 19.81
CA LYS A 34 -33.48 -9.84 20.29
C LYS A 34 -34.07 -8.79 21.24
N LYS A 35 -33.24 -7.98 21.87
CA LYS A 35 -33.65 -6.90 22.78
C LYS A 35 -33.87 -5.58 22.04
N GLY A 36 -33.56 -5.54 20.74
CA GLY A 36 -33.66 -4.35 19.90
C GLY A 36 -32.42 -3.46 19.92
N ASN A 37 -31.34 -3.86 20.59
CA ASN A 37 -30.08 -3.11 20.61
C ASN A 37 -29.38 -3.21 19.25
N ALA A 38 -28.75 -2.13 18.82
CA ALA A 38 -27.91 -2.13 17.63
C ALA A 38 -26.64 -2.95 17.86
N VAL A 39 -26.31 -3.79 16.88
CA VAL A 39 -25.07 -4.59 16.85
C VAL A 39 -24.45 -4.54 15.46
N VAL A 40 -23.16 -4.80 15.38
CA VAL A 40 -22.45 -4.95 14.11
C VAL A 40 -22.16 -6.42 13.87
N ILE A 41 -22.44 -6.90 12.66
CA ILE A 41 -22.10 -8.26 12.23
C ILE A 41 -21.09 -8.18 11.10
N LYS A 42 -19.91 -8.77 11.29
CA LYS A 42 -18.88 -8.89 10.27
C LYS A 42 -18.77 -10.32 9.78
N THR A 43 -18.70 -10.50 8.47
CA THR A 43 -18.57 -11.80 7.80
C THR A 43 -17.68 -11.68 6.56
N LEU A 44 -17.39 -12.78 5.87
CA LEU A 44 -16.60 -12.79 4.64
C LEU A 44 -17.43 -12.38 3.42
N ASN A 45 -16.76 -11.78 2.43
CA ASN A 45 -17.36 -11.46 1.13
C ASN A 45 -17.08 -12.58 0.10
N ASP A 46 -17.76 -12.53 -1.04
CA ASP A 46 -17.59 -13.51 -2.12
C ASP A 46 -16.16 -13.53 -2.68
N ARG A 47 -15.43 -12.41 -2.61
CA ARG A 47 -14.04 -12.33 -3.11
C ARG A 47 -13.11 -13.26 -2.35
N VAL A 48 -13.37 -13.49 -1.05
CA VAL A 48 -12.64 -14.47 -0.25
C VAL A 48 -13.20 -15.87 -0.48
N LEU A 49 -14.52 -16.02 -0.48
CA LEU A 49 -15.17 -17.33 -0.58
C LEU A 49 -14.88 -18.05 -1.90
N ASN A 50 -14.74 -17.29 -2.99
CA ASN A 50 -14.51 -17.83 -4.33
C ASN A 50 -13.02 -18.12 -4.64
N LYS A 51 -12.10 -17.80 -3.73
CA LYS A 51 -10.69 -18.14 -3.91
C LYS A 51 -10.46 -19.63 -3.70
N ARG A 52 -9.70 -20.24 -4.61
CA ARG A 52 -9.35 -21.67 -4.56
C ARG A 52 -8.64 -22.02 -3.24
N GLU A 53 -7.82 -21.13 -2.70
CA GLU A 53 -7.18 -21.37 -1.40
C GLU A 53 -8.19 -21.42 -0.25
N PHE A 54 -9.19 -20.53 -0.25
CA PHE A 54 -10.25 -20.57 0.75
C PHE A 54 -11.04 -21.86 0.66
N THR A 55 -11.42 -22.31 -0.54
CA THR A 55 -12.15 -23.57 -0.71
C THR A 55 -11.34 -24.78 -0.20
N THR A 56 -10.02 -24.75 -0.39
CA THR A 56 -9.10 -25.82 0.03
C THR A 56 -8.87 -25.84 1.55
N TYR A 57 -8.82 -24.67 2.20
CA TYR A 57 -8.50 -24.53 3.62
C TYR A 57 -9.67 -24.05 4.49
N ARG A 58 -10.90 -24.05 3.96
CA ARG A 58 -12.11 -23.46 4.58
C ARG A 58 -12.29 -23.87 6.03
N ASP A 59 -12.20 -25.16 6.33
CA ASP A 59 -12.48 -25.64 7.69
C ASP A 59 -11.38 -25.20 8.68
N LYS A 60 -10.13 -25.10 8.21
CA LYS A 60 -9.04 -24.54 9.02
C LYS A 60 -9.28 -23.04 9.25
N PHE A 61 -9.63 -22.31 8.20
CA PHE A 61 -9.92 -20.88 8.29
C PHE A 61 -11.09 -20.61 9.26
N ASN A 62 -12.21 -21.30 9.11
CA ASN A 62 -13.38 -21.11 9.98
C ASN A 62 -13.02 -21.40 11.44
N ARG A 63 -12.29 -22.48 11.72
CA ARG A 63 -11.81 -22.78 13.08
C ARG A 63 -10.90 -21.69 13.62
N ASP A 64 -10.00 -21.17 12.81
CA ASP A 64 -9.04 -20.17 13.25
C ASP A 64 -9.70 -18.80 13.46
N PHE A 65 -10.63 -18.42 12.58
CA PHE A 65 -11.46 -17.22 12.72
C PHE A 65 -12.33 -17.29 13.99
N GLU A 66 -12.98 -18.44 14.25
CA GLU A 66 -13.75 -18.65 15.49
C GLU A 66 -12.84 -18.57 16.73
N LYS A 67 -11.66 -19.20 16.70
CA LYS A 67 -10.69 -19.12 17.82
C LYS A 67 -10.27 -17.70 18.11
N GLU A 68 -9.99 -16.91 17.08
CA GLU A 68 -9.54 -15.54 17.26
C GLU A 68 -10.68 -14.62 17.75
N ALA A 69 -11.90 -14.82 17.23
CA ALA A 69 -13.08 -14.13 17.75
C ALA A 69 -13.32 -14.47 19.23
N LEU A 70 -13.12 -15.73 19.65
CA LEU A 70 -13.22 -16.15 21.05
C LEU A 70 -12.12 -15.53 21.93
N ARG A 71 -10.89 -15.42 21.41
CA ARG A 71 -9.77 -14.77 22.11
C ARG A 71 -10.01 -13.28 22.32
N LEU A 72 -10.60 -12.61 21.35
CA LEU A 72 -10.97 -11.20 21.47
C LEU A 72 -12.24 -11.00 22.31
N ALA A 73 -13.15 -11.97 22.36
CA ALA A 73 -14.34 -11.90 23.22
C ALA A 73 -14.03 -11.84 24.73
N VAL A 74 -12.86 -12.37 25.15
CA VAL A 74 -12.39 -12.23 26.53
C VAL A 74 -11.64 -10.92 26.80
N CYS A 75 -11.27 -10.18 25.75
CA CYS A 75 -10.62 -8.88 25.86
C CYS A 75 -11.66 -7.80 26.19
N ARG A 76 -11.67 -7.34 27.44
CA ARG A 76 -12.52 -6.23 27.89
C ARG A 76 -11.68 -5.02 28.22
N HIS A 77 -11.76 -4.00 27.38
CA HIS A 77 -11.06 -2.74 27.54
C HIS A 77 -11.95 -1.60 27.01
N PRO A 78 -12.00 -0.42 27.66
CA PRO A 78 -12.89 0.68 27.23
C PRO A 78 -12.63 1.15 25.79
N HIS A 79 -11.39 1.03 25.32
CA HIS A 79 -10.95 1.47 23.98
C HIS A 79 -10.85 0.32 22.96
N ILE A 80 -11.45 -0.84 23.26
CA ILE A 80 -11.57 -1.99 22.34
C ILE A 80 -13.04 -2.31 22.17
N VAL A 81 -13.49 -2.52 20.94
CA VAL A 81 -14.87 -2.92 20.65
C VAL A 81 -15.21 -4.22 21.38
N ARG A 82 -16.33 -4.22 22.09
CA ARG A 82 -16.80 -5.44 22.75
C ARG A 82 -17.35 -6.41 21.73
N ILE A 83 -16.72 -7.58 21.62
CA ILE A 83 -17.29 -8.71 20.89
C ILE A 83 -18.38 -9.34 21.76
N GLU A 84 -19.58 -9.47 21.20
CA GLU A 84 -20.71 -10.10 21.86
C GLU A 84 -20.71 -11.61 21.65
N ASN A 85 -20.48 -12.03 20.40
CA ASN A 85 -20.63 -13.43 20.01
C ASN A 85 -19.87 -13.74 18.72
N ALA A 86 -19.41 -14.98 18.59
CA ALA A 86 -18.88 -15.55 17.36
C ALA A 86 -19.73 -16.75 16.98
N PHE A 87 -20.18 -16.83 15.73
CA PHE A 87 -21.08 -17.88 15.27
C PHE A 87 -20.88 -18.15 13.78
N SER A 88 -21.47 -19.23 13.29
CA SER A 88 -21.50 -19.56 11.87
C SER A 88 -22.92 -19.44 11.33
N GLU A 89 -23.10 -18.73 10.21
CA GLU A 89 -24.35 -18.70 9.45
C GLU A 89 -24.13 -19.53 8.17
N GLY A 90 -24.66 -20.76 8.17
CA GLY A 90 -24.31 -21.74 7.14
C GLY A 90 -22.81 -22.04 7.17
N GLN A 91 -22.10 -21.69 6.10
CA GLN A 91 -20.64 -21.86 6.00
C GLN A 91 -19.86 -20.58 6.33
N LEU A 92 -20.55 -19.48 6.63
CA LEU A 92 -19.93 -18.19 6.83
C LEU A 92 -19.62 -17.96 8.31
N PRO A 93 -18.35 -17.72 8.66
CA PRO A 93 -18.01 -17.32 10.00
C PRO A 93 -18.44 -15.86 10.21
N CYS A 94 -18.99 -15.58 11.39
CA CYS A 94 -19.61 -14.30 11.73
C CYS A 94 -19.15 -13.85 13.12
N ILE A 95 -18.86 -12.56 13.26
CA ILE A 95 -18.60 -11.92 14.56
C ILE A 95 -19.68 -10.86 14.78
N ALA A 96 -20.43 -11.00 15.86
CA ALA A 96 -21.31 -9.96 16.38
C ALA A 96 -20.55 -9.15 17.45
N MET A 97 -20.56 -7.84 17.30
CA MET A 97 -19.89 -6.89 18.19
C MET A 97 -20.81 -5.71 18.51
N GLU A 98 -20.48 -4.94 19.55
CA GLU A 98 -21.23 -3.74 19.88
C GLU A 98 -21.27 -2.77 18.68
N TYR A 99 -22.40 -2.10 18.51
CA TYR A 99 -22.45 -0.95 17.62
C TYR A 99 -21.91 0.29 18.35
N VAL A 100 -20.76 0.79 17.89
CA VAL A 100 -20.18 2.04 18.39
C VAL A 100 -20.83 3.19 17.62
N GLU A 101 -21.79 3.87 18.24
CA GLU A 101 -22.41 5.06 17.66
C GLU A 101 -21.41 6.24 17.64
N GLY A 102 -21.13 6.75 16.46
CA GLY A 102 -20.08 7.74 16.25
C GLY A 102 -19.65 7.86 14.79
N GLU A 103 -18.51 8.50 14.58
CA GLU A 103 -17.80 8.58 13.31
C GLU A 103 -16.39 8.00 13.48
N ASP A 104 -15.80 7.44 12.42
CA ASP A 104 -14.41 7.04 12.45
C ASP A 104 -13.46 8.24 12.27
N LEU A 105 -12.22 8.11 12.74
CA LEU A 105 -11.25 9.21 12.67
C LEU A 105 -10.86 9.60 11.24
N TRP A 106 -11.01 8.69 10.26
CA TRP A 106 -10.82 9.05 8.85
C TRP A 106 -11.90 10.03 8.41
N GLN A 107 -13.16 9.68 8.63
CA GLN A 107 -14.31 10.52 8.31
C GLN A 107 -14.22 11.88 9.01
N ARG A 108 -13.91 11.88 10.30
CA ARG A 108 -13.79 13.10 11.10
C ARG A 108 -12.79 14.09 10.48
N VAL A 109 -11.57 13.64 10.17
CA VAL A 109 -10.54 14.51 9.57
C VAL A 109 -10.89 14.89 8.14
N SER A 110 -11.43 13.96 7.34
CA SER A 110 -11.82 14.25 5.96
C SER A 110 -12.91 15.32 5.84
N GLN A 111 -13.81 15.42 6.83
CA GLN A 111 -14.94 16.34 6.83
C GLN A 111 -14.68 17.64 7.60
N GLN A 112 -13.97 17.55 8.74
CA GLN A 112 -13.80 18.64 9.70
C GLN A 112 -12.40 19.29 9.63
N GLY A 113 -11.48 18.70 8.86
CA GLY A 113 -10.08 19.11 8.79
C GLY A 113 -9.21 18.45 9.86
N VAL A 114 -7.95 18.87 9.93
CA VAL A 114 -6.98 18.35 10.90
C VAL A 114 -7.45 18.56 12.35
N LEU A 115 -7.10 17.63 13.23
CA LEU A 115 -7.39 17.76 14.66
C LEU A 115 -6.35 18.64 15.34
N SER A 116 -6.74 19.26 16.46
CA SER A 116 -5.77 19.86 17.37
C SER A 116 -4.82 18.80 17.93
N GLU A 117 -3.57 19.17 18.21
CA GLU A 117 -2.59 18.25 18.78
C GLU A 117 -3.10 17.60 20.08
N THR A 118 -3.69 18.39 20.96
CA THR A 118 -4.30 17.91 22.22
C THR A 118 -5.37 16.85 21.99
N GLU A 119 -6.25 17.06 21.01
CA GLU A 119 -7.33 16.12 20.70
C GLU A 119 -6.78 14.84 20.05
N ALA A 120 -5.89 14.97 19.06
CA ALA A 120 -5.26 13.83 18.40
C ALA A 120 -4.48 12.96 19.40
N LEU A 121 -3.65 13.58 20.25
CA LEU A 121 -2.89 12.88 21.28
C LEU A 121 -3.79 12.17 22.29
N LYS A 122 -4.96 12.74 22.61
CA LYS A 122 -5.94 12.08 23.49
C LYS A 122 -6.44 10.78 22.88
N TYR A 123 -6.86 10.79 21.61
CA TYR A 123 -7.31 9.57 20.92
C TYR A 123 -6.17 8.56 20.77
N ILE A 124 -4.96 9.03 20.40
CA ILE A 124 -3.79 8.16 20.26
C ILE A 124 -3.43 7.47 21.57
N ARG A 125 -3.51 8.16 22.72
CA ARG A 125 -3.26 7.54 24.03
C ARG A 125 -4.30 6.47 24.38
N GLN A 126 -5.58 6.74 24.12
CA GLN A 126 -6.66 5.78 24.32
C GLN A 126 -6.47 4.50 23.49
N ILE A 127 -6.10 4.64 22.22
CA ILE A 127 -5.81 3.50 21.34
C ILE A 127 -4.47 2.84 21.72
N GLY A 128 -3.49 3.61 22.16
CA GLY A 128 -2.24 3.13 22.71
C GLY A 128 -2.44 2.21 23.92
N GLU A 129 -3.28 2.61 24.87
CA GLU A 129 -3.67 1.78 26.02
C GLU A 129 -4.35 0.47 25.60
N ALA A 130 -5.23 0.53 24.58
CA ALA A 130 -5.84 -0.67 23.99
C ALA A 130 -4.80 -1.61 23.37
N LEU A 131 -3.81 -1.07 22.66
CA LEU A 131 -2.75 -1.86 22.04
C LEU A 131 -1.84 -2.52 23.08
N ILE A 132 -1.40 -1.77 24.09
CA ILE A 132 -0.63 -2.31 25.21
C ILE A 132 -1.39 -3.48 25.87
N PHE A 133 -2.69 -3.29 26.11
CA PHE A 133 -3.53 -4.33 26.72
C PHE A 133 -3.57 -5.65 25.92
N ILE A 134 -3.59 -5.60 24.59
CA ILE A 134 -3.60 -6.81 23.75
C ILE A 134 -2.18 -7.38 23.54
N HIS A 135 -1.16 -6.51 23.53
CA HIS A 135 0.26 -6.89 23.42
C HIS A 135 0.70 -7.70 24.64
N ASP A 136 0.29 -7.30 25.86
CA ASP A 136 0.48 -8.06 27.11
C ASP A 136 -0.13 -9.47 27.08
N ARG A 137 -1.06 -9.72 26.15
CA ARG A 137 -1.73 -11.00 25.95
C ARG A 137 -1.21 -11.78 24.74
N GLY A 138 -0.13 -11.29 24.11
CA GLY A 138 0.54 -11.93 22.97
C GLY A 138 -0.15 -11.70 21.63
N PHE A 139 -1.04 -10.71 21.52
CA PHE A 139 -1.71 -10.35 20.27
C PHE A 139 -1.06 -9.14 19.61
N LEU A 140 -1.20 -9.03 18.29
CA LEU A 140 -0.87 -7.82 17.53
C LEU A 140 -2.11 -7.41 16.74
N HIS A 141 -2.40 -6.11 16.63
CA HIS A 141 -3.57 -5.63 15.92
C HIS A 141 -3.42 -5.67 14.40
N ARG A 142 -2.28 -5.18 13.88
CA ARG A 142 -1.82 -5.24 12.49
C ARG A 142 -2.65 -4.49 11.44
N ASP A 143 -3.73 -3.83 11.83
CA ASP A 143 -4.50 -2.91 10.94
C ASP A 143 -4.92 -1.64 11.67
N VAL A 144 -4.04 -1.06 12.49
CA VAL A 144 -4.35 0.23 13.14
C VAL A 144 -4.34 1.32 12.07
N LYS A 145 -5.46 2.05 11.94
CA LYS A 145 -5.62 3.16 11.00
C LYS A 145 -6.84 4.00 11.39
N PRO A 146 -6.96 5.25 10.91
CA PRO A 146 -8.06 6.14 11.28
C PRO A 146 -9.46 5.53 11.05
N SER A 147 -9.68 4.79 9.97
CA SER A 147 -10.98 4.16 9.67
C SER A 147 -11.35 2.96 10.55
N ASN A 148 -10.41 2.45 11.35
CA ASN A 148 -10.66 1.38 12.33
C ASN A 148 -10.79 1.93 13.76
N ILE A 149 -10.82 3.25 13.94
CA ILE A 149 -10.92 3.93 15.23
C ILE A 149 -12.17 4.81 15.23
N MET A 150 -13.18 4.41 15.99
CA MET A 150 -14.44 5.14 16.14
C MET A 150 -14.37 6.13 17.30
N VAL A 151 -14.85 7.36 17.11
CA VAL A 151 -15.08 8.32 18.19
C VAL A 151 -16.55 8.30 18.57
N ARG A 152 -16.86 7.99 19.83
CA ARG A 152 -18.26 7.92 20.29
C ARG A 152 -18.94 9.30 20.23
N THR A 153 -20.17 9.34 19.73
CA THR A 153 -20.97 10.57 19.66
C THR A 153 -21.05 11.27 21.02
N GLY A 154 -20.72 12.57 21.05
CA GLY A 154 -20.80 13.40 22.27
C GLY A 154 -19.72 13.09 23.32
N LYS A 155 -18.72 12.26 23.02
CA LYS A 155 -17.62 11.91 23.93
C LYS A 155 -16.27 12.02 23.24
N LEU A 156 -15.25 12.41 24.00
CA LEU A 156 -13.86 12.33 23.58
C LEU A 156 -13.30 10.93 23.91
N GLU A 157 -13.91 9.91 23.31
CA GLU A 157 -13.64 8.49 23.56
C GLU A 157 -13.48 7.75 22.23
N ALA A 158 -12.25 7.31 21.94
CA ALA A 158 -11.91 6.50 20.79
C ALA A 158 -12.01 5.00 21.12
N VAL A 159 -12.47 4.20 20.16
CA VAL A 159 -12.64 2.75 20.28
C VAL A 159 -12.09 2.06 19.05
N LEU A 160 -11.22 1.08 19.24
CA LEU A 160 -10.65 0.26 18.18
C LEU A 160 -11.65 -0.84 17.77
N ILE A 161 -12.11 -0.83 16.53
CA ILE A 161 -13.26 -1.65 16.08
C ILE A 161 -12.94 -2.82 15.14
N ASP A 162 -11.72 -2.93 14.61
CA ASP A 162 -11.42 -3.95 13.60
C ASP A 162 -10.03 -4.59 13.77
N PHE A 163 -10.03 -5.67 14.54
CA PHE A 163 -8.88 -6.55 14.67
C PHE A 163 -8.75 -7.33 13.36
N GLY A 164 -7.60 -7.26 12.70
CA GLY A 164 -7.32 -7.86 11.40
C GLY A 164 -7.34 -9.39 11.34
N ILE A 165 -8.18 -10.04 12.15
CA ILE A 165 -8.37 -11.47 12.38
C ILE A 165 -8.34 -12.30 11.09
N ALA A 166 -9.01 -11.84 10.03
CA ALA A 166 -9.06 -12.57 8.77
C ALA A 166 -7.69 -12.70 8.06
N ARG A 167 -6.71 -11.85 8.40
CA ARG A 167 -5.43 -11.74 7.70
C ARG A 167 -4.41 -12.81 8.12
N GLU A 168 -4.55 -13.43 9.29
CA GLU A 168 -3.60 -14.46 9.75
C GLU A 168 -3.82 -15.84 9.09
N PHE A 169 -5.04 -16.13 8.66
CA PHE A 169 -5.48 -17.51 8.49
C PHE A 169 -5.62 -17.98 7.04
N ILE A 170 -5.39 -17.10 6.06
CA ILE A 170 -5.35 -17.48 4.65
C ILE A 170 -3.93 -17.28 4.13
N PRO A 171 -3.15 -18.38 3.95
CA PRO A 171 -1.86 -18.32 3.26
C PRO A 171 -2.05 -17.63 1.90
N ASN A 172 -1.13 -16.72 1.54
CA ASN A 172 -1.11 -15.93 0.30
C ASN A 172 -2.16 -14.82 0.15
N LEU A 173 -3.21 -14.76 0.98
CA LEU A 173 -4.20 -13.67 0.89
C LEU A 173 -3.65 -12.33 1.39
N THR A 174 -2.58 -12.38 2.19
CA THR A 174 -1.92 -11.21 2.76
C THR A 174 -0.83 -10.60 1.89
N GLN A 175 -0.40 -11.22 0.78
CA GLN A 175 1.00 -10.98 0.33
C GLN A 175 1.21 -10.64 -1.14
N THR A 176 0.27 -10.93 -2.05
CA THR A 176 0.45 -10.62 -3.48
C THR A 176 -0.75 -9.95 -4.14
N GLN A 177 -1.81 -9.63 -3.39
CA GLN A 177 -2.99 -8.95 -3.93
C GLN A 177 -3.21 -7.63 -3.17
N THR A 178 -2.62 -6.58 -3.73
CA THR A 178 -2.73 -5.17 -3.33
C THR A 178 -4.16 -4.63 -3.49
N GLN A 179 -5.09 -5.04 -2.62
CA GLN A 179 -6.38 -4.36 -2.42
C GLN A 179 -6.87 -4.34 -0.95
N THR A 180 -6.06 -4.78 0.03
CA THR A 180 -6.53 -4.97 1.42
C THR A 180 -5.99 -3.95 2.44
N PHE A 181 -5.00 -3.12 2.05
CA PHE A 181 -4.44 -2.08 2.91
C PHE A 181 -4.91 -0.70 2.43
N THR A 182 -5.31 0.17 3.35
CA THR A 182 -5.23 1.61 3.08
C THR A 182 -3.73 1.92 3.04
N PRO A 183 -3.16 2.32 1.90
CA PRO A 183 -1.72 2.59 1.79
C PRO A 183 -1.28 3.58 2.87
N GLY A 184 -0.04 3.48 3.37
CA GLY A 184 0.52 4.43 4.35
C GLY A 184 0.57 3.94 5.81
N PHE A 185 -0.36 3.08 6.22
CA PHE A 185 -0.47 2.62 7.61
C PHE A 185 0.17 1.25 7.89
N ALA A 186 0.46 0.48 6.84
CA ALA A 186 1.13 -0.83 6.95
C ALA A 186 2.65 -0.67 6.82
N PRO A 187 3.45 -1.16 7.79
CA PRO A 187 4.91 -1.13 7.69
C PRO A 187 5.45 -2.22 6.76
N ILE A 188 6.70 -2.08 6.32
CA ILE A 188 7.31 -2.92 5.27
C ILE A 188 7.33 -4.41 5.62
N GLU A 189 7.52 -4.77 6.89
CA GLU A 189 7.54 -6.16 7.35
C GLU A 189 6.19 -6.88 7.22
N GLN A 190 5.08 -6.15 7.03
CA GLN A 190 3.78 -6.78 6.74
C GLN A 190 3.69 -7.28 5.29
N TYR A 191 4.51 -6.75 4.39
CA TYR A 191 4.54 -7.12 2.97
C TYR A 191 5.38 -8.37 2.70
N ALA A 192 6.24 -8.79 3.63
CA ALA A 192 7.13 -9.95 3.47
C ALA A 192 6.60 -11.22 4.19
N LEU A 193 6.72 -12.39 3.55
CA LEU A 193 6.12 -13.66 4.04
C LEU A 193 6.74 -14.12 5.36
N GLN A 194 8.04 -13.93 5.49
CA GLN A 194 8.86 -14.49 6.56
C GLN A 194 9.38 -13.43 7.53
N ALA A 195 9.00 -12.16 7.34
CA ALA A 195 9.44 -11.10 8.24
C ALA A 195 8.76 -11.25 9.60
N ARG A 196 9.55 -11.07 10.66
CA ARG A 196 9.03 -11.04 12.02
C ARG A 196 8.19 -9.78 12.20
N ARG A 197 7.09 -9.95 12.91
CA ARG A 197 6.15 -8.87 13.28
C ARG A 197 6.15 -8.79 14.80
N GLY A 198 6.22 -7.58 15.32
CA GLY A 198 6.21 -7.30 16.75
C GLY A 198 5.34 -6.09 17.03
N GLU A 199 5.36 -5.61 18.27
CA GLU A 199 4.61 -4.43 18.69
C GLU A 199 5.01 -3.19 17.88
N TYR A 200 6.28 -3.10 17.48
CA TYR A 200 6.81 -2.08 16.57
C TYR A 200 6.06 -1.97 15.23
N SER A 201 5.32 -3.00 14.82
CA SER A 201 4.46 -2.94 13.63
C SER A 201 3.18 -2.15 13.91
N ASP A 202 2.61 -2.30 15.11
CA ASP A 202 1.47 -1.50 15.56
C ASP A 202 1.88 -0.08 15.95
N VAL A 203 3.11 0.12 16.44
CA VAL A 203 3.72 1.45 16.63
C VAL A 203 3.73 2.24 15.33
N TYR A 204 4.21 1.63 14.24
CA TYR A 204 4.20 2.28 12.92
C TYR A 204 2.80 2.69 12.50
N ALA A 205 1.83 1.79 12.65
CA ALA A 205 0.46 2.00 12.23
C ALA A 205 -0.24 3.09 13.09
N LEU A 206 0.03 3.15 14.39
CA LEU A 206 -0.45 4.19 15.29
C LEU A 206 0.22 5.54 15.01
N ALA A 207 1.53 5.56 14.73
CA ALA A 207 2.25 6.76 14.33
C ALA A 207 1.74 7.32 12.99
N GLY A 208 1.48 6.44 12.02
CA GLY A 208 0.85 6.81 10.75
C GLY A 208 -0.57 7.33 10.91
N THR A 209 -1.32 6.79 11.87
CA THR A 209 -2.63 7.33 12.27
C THR A 209 -2.46 8.77 12.77
N LEU A 210 -1.58 9.02 13.73
CA LEU A 210 -1.33 10.37 14.27
C LEU A 210 -0.86 11.35 13.20
N TYR A 211 0.01 10.92 12.28
CA TYR A 211 0.42 11.71 11.12
C TYR A 211 -0.80 12.20 10.34
N TYR A 212 -1.71 11.31 9.97
CA TYR A 212 -2.92 11.66 9.23
C TYR A 212 -3.83 12.60 10.02
N LEU A 213 -4.02 12.36 11.32
CA LEU A 213 -4.88 13.23 12.16
C LEU A 213 -4.42 14.69 12.18
N LEU A 214 -3.10 14.91 12.11
CA LEU A 214 -2.50 16.24 12.24
C LEU A 214 -2.17 16.90 10.90
N THR A 215 -2.14 16.15 9.81
CA THR A 215 -1.74 16.66 8.48
C THR A 215 -2.83 16.53 7.44
N GLN A 216 -3.85 15.69 7.67
CA GLN A 216 -4.85 15.24 6.68
C GLN A 216 -4.25 14.50 5.48
N GLU A 217 -2.93 14.29 5.47
CA GLU A 217 -2.21 13.55 4.45
C GLU A 217 -1.91 12.14 4.93
N VAL A 218 -2.02 11.18 4.02
CA VAL A 218 -1.65 9.79 4.31
C VAL A 218 -0.13 9.68 4.30
N PRO A 219 0.50 9.06 5.33
CA PRO A 219 1.94 8.84 5.32
C PRO A 219 2.38 8.13 4.05
N LEU A 220 3.55 8.49 3.54
CA LEU A 220 4.11 7.84 2.37
C LEU A 220 4.16 6.31 2.59
N PRO A 221 3.53 5.49 1.72
CA PRO A 221 3.45 4.05 1.91
C PRO A 221 4.83 3.39 2.03
N ALA A 222 4.95 2.38 2.88
CA ALA A 222 6.22 1.68 3.10
C ALA A 222 6.88 1.17 1.79
N PRO A 223 6.13 0.64 0.79
CA PRO A 223 6.73 0.31 -0.51
C PRO A 223 7.32 1.54 -1.23
N ALA A 224 6.67 2.70 -1.19
CA ALA A 224 7.20 3.92 -1.78
C ALA A 224 8.45 4.44 -1.05
N ARG A 225 8.51 4.25 0.27
CA ARG A 225 9.69 4.58 1.09
C ARG A 225 10.87 3.65 0.84
N ALA A 226 10.61 2.35 0.64
CA ALA A 226 11.61 1.40 0.18
C ALA A 226 12.23 1.81 -1.17
N ALA A 227 11.49 2.59 -1.96
CA ALA A 227 11.91 3.16 -3.23
C ALA A 227 12.83 4.39 -3.11
N GLY A 228 13.16 4.78 -1.87
CA GLY A 228 13.97 5.95 -1.56
C GLY A 228 13.22 7.28 -1.67
N ILE A 229 11.88 7.26 -1.77
CA ILE A 229 11.09 8.48 -1.64
C ILE A 229 11.02 8.82 -0.14
N PRO A 230 11.48 10.01 0.27
CA PRO A 230 11.47 10.38 1.68
C PRO A 230 10.03 10.61 2.16
N LEU A 231 9.78 10.30 3.42
CA LEU A 231 8.56 10.70 4.11
C LEU A 231 8.67 12.20 4.42
N ASP A 232 7.69 13.00 3.99
CA ASP A 232 7.60 14.40 4.41
C ASP A 232 7.33 14.47 5.92
N ALA A 233 8.08 15.31 6.62
CA ALA A 233 7.90 15.47 8.05
C ALA A 233 6.55 16.16 8.32
N PRO A 234 5.79 15.73 9.36
CA PRO A 234 4.50 16.32 9.69
C PRO A 234 4.50 17.86 9.76
N GLN A 235 5.55 18.44 10.36
CA GLN A 235 5.72 19.90 10.46
C GLN A 235 5.93 20.64 9.14
N GLN A 236 6.38 19.95 8.08
CA GLN A 236 6.48 20.55 6.75
C GLN A 236 5.09 20.76 6.13
N ILE A 237 4.11 19.95 6.52
CA ILE A 237 2.72 20.01 6.05
C ILE A 237 1.87 20.88 6.99
N ASN A 238 1.99 20.66 8.30
CA ASN A 238 1.33 21.46 9.33
C ASN A 238 2.35 22.04 10.32
N PRO A 239 2.78 23.30 10.13
CA PRO A 239 3.78 23.96 10.99
C PRO A 239 3.35 24.16 12.46
N ASN A 240 2.07 23.95 12.79
CA ASN A 240 1.56 24.09 14.16
C ASN A 240 1.85 22.87 15.04
N ILE A 241 2.28 21.75 14.45
CA ILE A 241 2.68 20.55 15.20
C ILE A 241 3.93 20.88 16.01
N CYS A 242 4.00 20.50 17.28
CA CYS A 242 5.18 20.76 18.10
C CYS A 242 6.35 19.82 17.76
N ASN A 243 7.58 20.23 18.08
CA ASN A 243 8.79 19.47 17.77
C ASN A 243 8.84 18.08 18.43
N ILE A 244 8.19 17.91 19.58
CA ILE A 244 8.13 16.65 20.30
C ILE A 244 7.26 15.66 19.53
N VAL A 245 6.04 16.06 19.19
CA VAL A 245 5.10 15.24 18.42
C VAL A 245 5.64 14.94 17.03
N ASN A 246 6.23 15.91 16.34
CA ASN A 246 6.86 15.70 15.04
C ASN A 246 7.96 14.63 15.09
N ARG A 247 8.87 14.71 16.06
CA ARG A 247 9.95 13.72 16.22
C ARG A 247 9.40 12.34 16.58
N ALA A 248 8.42 12.26 17.47
CA ALA A 248 7.80 11.01 17.87
C ALA A 248 7.09 10.32 16.67
N ILE A 249 6.38 11.09 15.84
CA ILE A 249 5.77 10.56 14.61
C ILE A 249 6.84 10.02 13.67
N LEU A 250 7.90 10.79 13.41
CA LEU A 250 9.00 10.35 12.54
C LEU A 250 9.68 9.07 13.07
N GLN A 251 9.92 8.99 14.38
CA GLN A 251 10.54 7.83 15.00
C GLN A 251 9.63 6.60 14.97
N GLY A 252 8.33 6.77 15.23
CA GLY A 252 7.34 5.68 15.09
C GLY A 252 7.18 5.21 13.65
N LEU A 253 7.34 6.12 12.70
CA LEU A 253 7.36 5.84 11.26
C LEU A 253 8.76 5.48 10.75
N GLU A 254 9.75 5.13 11.55
CA GLU A 254 11.05 4.70 11.01
C GLU A 254 10.89 3.55 10.01
N PHE A 255 11.69 3.54 8.94
CA PHE A 255 11.48 2.54 7.87
C PHE A 255 11.87 1.14 8.37
N GLN A 256 13.06 1.03 8.98
CA GLN A 256 13.55 -0.22 9.54
C GLN A 256 12.91 -0.49 10.92
N PRO A 257 12.34 -1.69 11.15
CA PRO A 257 11.71 -2.06 12.42
C PRO A 257 12.57 -1.82 13.66
N GLU A 258 13.87 -2.11 13.57
CA GLU A 258 14.85 -1.97 14.66
C GLU A 258 15.12 -0.52 15.08
N ASN A 259 14.80 0.45 14.22
CA ASN A 259 14.98 1.87 14.50
C ASN A 259 13.72 2.51 15.14
N ARG A 260 12.60 1.78 15.19
CA ARG A 260 11.37 2.22 15.85
C ARG A 260 11.44 1.92 17.35
N PRO A 261 10.62 2.58 18.19
CA PRO A 261 10.36 2.09 19.54
C PRO A 261 9.80 0.67 19.46
N GLN A 262 10.27 -0.20 20.35
CA GLN A 262 10.00 -1.62 20.27
C GLN A 262 8.68 -2.00 20.93
N SER A 263 8.08 -1.09 21.70
CA SER A 263 6.74 -1.23 22.27
C SER A 263 5.89 0.04 22.07
N VAL A 264 4.56 -0.11 22.15
CA VAL A 264 3.63 1.04 22.11
C VAL A 264 3.83 1.96 23.31
N GLN A 265 4.15 1.39 24.47
CA GLN A 265 4.46 2.16 25.68
C GLN A 265 5.67 3.08 25.47
N GLU A 266 6.78 2.56 24.95
CA GLU A 266 7.98 3.36 24.63
C GLU A 266 7.65 4.51 23.66
N TRP A 267 6.84 4.25 22.63
CA TRP A 267 6.46 5.28 21.67
C TRP A 267 5.56 6.37 22.28
N ILE A 268 4.62 6.01 23.15
CA ILE A 268 3.76 6.99 23.85
C ILE A 268 4.57 7.91 24.76
N GLU A 269 5.61 7.39 25.40
CA GLU A 269 6.50 8.19 26.25
C GLU A 269 7.24 9.28 25.44
N LEU A 270 7.58 9.01 24.17
CA LEU A 270 8.17 10.03 23.29
C LEU A 270 7.24 11.23 23.04
N LEU A 271 5.92 11.04 23.12
CA LEU A 271 4.92 12.10 22.92
C LEU A 271 4.83 13.05 24.13
N THR A 272 5.42 12.70 25.28
CA THR A 272 5.37 13.49 26.52
C THR A 272 6.73 14.03 26.96
N LEU A 273 7.83 13.52 26.39
CA LEU A 273 9.19 13.92 26.75
C LEU A 273 9.57 15.31 26.21
N ASN A 274 9.64 16.29 27.10
CA ASN A 274 10.42 17.51 26.90
C ASN A 274 11.92 17.14 26.94
N THR A 275 12.51 16.77 25.80
CA THR A 275 13.98 16.65 25.75
C THR A 275 14.60 18.06 25.83
N PRO A 276 15.50 18.35 26.80
CA PRO A 276 16.24 19.60 26.82
C PRO A 276 17.14 19.68 25.58
N THR A 277 17.03 20.76 24.84
CA THR A 277 17.88 21.06 23.69
C THR A 277 19.31 21.36 24.17
N SER A 278 20.21 20.40 24.09
CA SER A 278 21.65 20.67 23.89
C SER A 278 21.90 20.53 22.38
N GLY A 279 22.15 21.58 21.59
CA GLY A 279 23.03 22.69 21.87
C GLY A 279 24.48 22.29 21.62
N GLN A 280 24.82 21.94 20.37
CA GLN A 280 26.20 21.99 19.89
C GLN A 280 26.24 22.19 18.36
N GLU A 281 26.47 23.44 17.98
CA GLU A 281 27.07 23.83 16.71
C GLU A 281 28.46 23.22 16.59
N LEU A 282 28.79 22.63 15.43
CA LEU A 282 30.16 22.64 14.92
C LEU A 282 30.12 22.98 13.43
N SER A 283 30.75 24.11 13.17
CA SER A 283 30.94 24.81 11.92
C SER A 283 32.04 24.17 11.05
N ASN A 284 31.92 24.40 9.74
CA ASN A 284 32.98 24.56 8.74
C ASN A 284 34.08 23.49 8.63
N ILE A 285 34.18 22.84 7.46
CA ILE A 285 35.37 22.89 6.58
C ILE A 285 34.98 22.43 5.15
N SER A 286 35.22 23.29 4.18
CA SER A 286 35.62 23.03 2.79
C SER A 286 36.78 24.00 2.53
N PRO A 287 37.76 23.76 1.63
CA PRO A 287 37.54 23.30 0.24
C PRO A 287 38.66 22.45 -0.39
N THR A 288 38.44 21.80 -1.55
CA THR A 288 39.30 22.01 -2.74
C THR A 288 38.72 21.41 -4.03
N LEU A 289 38.69 22.23 -5.08
CA LEU A 289 38.44 21.91 -6.48
C LEU A 289 39.72 21.38 -7.16
N ARG A 290 39.60 20.38 -8.05
CA ARG A 290 40.47 20.25 -9.23
C ARG A 290 39.67 19.85 -10.46
N GLN A 291 39.82 20.68 -11.49
CA GLN A 291 39.31 20.54 -12.84
C GLN A 291 40.16 19.57 -13.65
N SER A 292 39.56 18.88 -14.63
CA SER A 292 40.18 18.72 -15.96
C SER A 292 39.10 18.61 -17.04
N LYS A 293 39.34 19.33 -18.14
CA LYS A 293 38.55 19.42 -19.38
C LYS A 293 39.25 18.62 -20.48
N ALA A 294 38.48 18.10 -21.44
CA ALA A 294 38.72 18.09 -22.90
C ALA A 294 37.87 16.96 -23.54
N SER A 295 37.40 16.93 -24.79
CA SER A 295 37.12 17.87 -25.89
C SER A 295 36.44 16.99 -26.97
N TYR A 296 35.47 17.51 -27.72
CA TYR A 296 34.78 16.79 -28.80
C TYR A 296 35.30 17.15 -30.21
N THR A 297 34.92 16.31 -31.19
CA THR A 297 34.65 16.51 -32.64
C THR A 297 35.53 15.66 -33.61
N PRO A 298 35.11 15.41 -34.88
CA PRO A 298 34.35 14.21 -35.29
C PRO A 298 34.91 13.55 -36.58
N THR A 299 34.19 12.57 -37.18
CA THR A 299 33.89 12.44 -38.65
C THR A 299 33.92 10.98 -39.20
N ASN A 300 32.78 10.58 -39.80
CA ASN A 300 32.43 9.69 -40.95
C ASN A 300 33.32 8.49 -41.38
N GLN A 301 32.86 7.43 -42.06
CA GLN A 301 31.58 6.83 -42.47
C GLN A 301 31.94 5.45 -43.09
N ASN A 302 30.97 4.53 -43.10
CA ASN A 302 30.85 3.36 -43.98
C ASN A 302 31.85 2.20 -43.80
N ILE A 303 31.40 1.14 -43.12
CA ILE A 303 31.24 -0.21 -43.71
C ILE A 303 29.91 -0.76 -43.15
N LEU A 304 28.94 -0.90 -44.05
CA LEU A 304 27.69 -1.61 -43.82
C LEU A 304 27.96 -3.12 -43.89
N THR A 305 27.08 -3.86 -43.22
CA THR A 305 26.97 -5.32 -43.12
C THR A 305 27.71 -5.94 -41.91
N HIS A 306 26.93 -6.64 -41.09
CA HIS A 306 27.31 -7.58 -40.04
C HIS A 306 27.36 -7.18 -38.54
N ARG A 307 26.92 -5.99 -38.11
CA ARG A 307 26.77 -5.67 -36.66
C ARG A 307 25.58 -4.76 -36.33
N GLN A 308 24.34 -5.23 -36.47
CA GLN A 308 23.16 -4.42 -36.14
C GLN A 308 22.16 -5.04 -35.13
N SER A 309 22.52 -6.12 -34.43
CA SER A 309 21.65 -6.69 -33.38
C SER A 309 22.32 -6.82 -32.00
N LEU A 310 23.47 -6.19 -31.78
CA LEU A 310 24.19 -6.25 -30.51
C LEU A 310 24.46 -4.83 -30.00
N SER A 311 23.63 -4.38 -29.07
CA SER A 311 24.00 -3.31 -28.12
C SER A 311 24.58 -4.01 -26.90
N PHE A 312 25.89 -3.88 -26.64
CA PHE A 312 26.55 -4.33 -25.41
C PHE A 312 26.23 -5.78 -24.94
N GLY A 313 26.08 -6.73 -25.88
CA GLY A 313 25.91 -8.16 -25.56
C GLY A 313 24.47 -8.60 -25.25
N ILE A 314 23.47 -7.71 -25.38
CA ILE A 314 22.05 -8.05 -25.23
C ILE A 314 21.42 -8.25 -26.62
N ASP A 315 20.68 -9.35 -26.77
CA ASP A 315 20.01 -9.77 -28.01
C ASP A 315 18.51 -9.44 -27.96
N TYR A 316 18.06 -8.58 -28.88
CA TYR A 316 16.67 -8.11 -28.95
C TYR A 316 15.85 -8.80 -30.05
N ARG A 317 16.41 -9.82 -30.73
CA ARG A 317 15.76 -10.47 -31.89
C ARG A 317 14.42 -11.10 -31.52
N ASN A 318 14.30 -11.69 -30.34
CA ASN A 318 13.05 -12.29 -29.87
C ASN A 318 11.96 -11.23 -29.67
N LEU A 319 12.28 -10.14 -28.95
CA LEU A 319 11.37 -9.01 -28.78
C LEU A 319 10.92 -8.44 -30.14
N GLN A 320 11.87 -8.23 -31.05
CA GLN A 320 11.57 -7.74 -32.39
C GLN A 320 10.67 -8.71 -33.17
N ALA A 321 10.89 -10.02 -33.07
CA ALA A 321 10.07 -11.03 -33.74
C ALA A 321 8.65 -11.08 -33.16
N HIS A 322 8.49 -11.06 -31.82
CA HIS A 322 7.17 -11.03 -31.19
C HIS A 322 6.38 -9.78 -31.58
N LEU A 323 7.02 -8.61 -31.54
CA LEU A 323 6.42 -7.35 -31.96
C LEU A 323 6.05 -7.34 -33.46
N ALA A 324 6.90 -7.87 -34.34
CA ALA A 324 6.62 -7.96 -35.78
C ALA A 324 5.45 -8.88 -36.10
N LEU A 325 5.25 -9.94 -35.32
CA LEU A 325 4.15 -10.88 -35.46
C LEU A 325 2.87 -10.45 -34.74
N GLY A 326 2.88 -9.31 -34.03
CA GLY A 326 1.72 -8.86 -33.23
C GLY A 326 1.44 -9.75 -32.02
N LYS A 327 2.44 -10.50 -31.54
CA LYS A 327 2.37 -11.31 -30.32
C LYS A 327 2.62 -10.42 -29.10
N TRP A 328 1.65 -9.58 -28.78
CA TRP A 328 1.84 -8.48 -27.82
C TRP A 328 2.09 -8.95 -26.39
N LYS A 329 1.48 -10.07 -25.98
CA LYS A 329 1.71 -10.66 -24.66
C LYS A 329 3.12 -11.20 -24.53
N GLU A 330 3.56 -11.99 -25.49
CA GLU A 330 4.91 -12.55 -25.51
C GLU A 330 5.97 -11.44 -25.68
N ALA A 331 5.67 -10.38 -26.43
CA ALA A 331 6.53 -9.21 -26.51
C ALA A 331 6.66 -8.48 -25.17
N ASP A 332 5.58 -8.43 -24.39
CA ASP A 332 5.56 -7.79 -23.07
C ASP A 332 6.35 -8.60 -22.03
N GLU A 333 6.14 -9.91 -22.01
CA GLU A 333 6.91 -10.86 -21.18
C GLU A 333 8.41 -10.84 -21.54
N GLU A 334 8.75 -10.84 -22.83
CA GLU A 334 10.13 -10.73 -23.32
C GLU A 334 10.74 -9.36 -22.96
N THR A 335 9.94 -8.29 -22.99
CA THR A 335 10.38 -6.96 -22.54
C THR A 335 10.78 -6.98 -21.06
N ALA A 336 9.96 -7.58 -20.19
CA ALA A 336 10.28 -7.75 -18.77
C ALA A 336 11.55 -8.60 -18.58
N ALA A 337 11.67 -9.72 -19.29
CA ALA A 337 12.84 -10.60 -19.23
C ALA A 337 14.13 -9.89 -19.65
N LEU A 338 14.09 -9.12 -20.75
CA LEU A 338 15.22 -8.30 -21.20
C LEU A 338 15.61 -7.26 -20.16
N MET A 339 14.64 -6.58 -19.56
CA MET A 339 14.93 -5.58 -18.52
C MET A 339 15.58 -6.20 -17.28
N LEU A 340 15.12 -7.38 -16.83
CA LEU A 340 15.77 -8.12 -15.74
C LEU A 340 17.19 -8.56 -16.10
N LYS A 341 17.39 -9.04 -17.33
CA LYS A 341 18.71 -9.45 -17.83
C LYS A 341 19.70 -8.29 -17.91
N ILE A 342 19.26 -7.14 -18.41
CA ILE A 342 20.07 -5.91 -18.47
C ILE A 342 20.48 -5.44 -17.06
N ALA A 343 19.58 -5.58 -16.09
CA ALA A 343 19.85 -5.25 -14.70
C ALA A 343 20.64 -6.32 -13.93
N GLY A 344 20.87 -7.51 -14.52
CA GLY A 344 21.52 -8.64 -13.84
C GLY A 344 20.67 -9.29 -12.75
N ARG A 345 19.33 -9.24 -12.89
CA ARG A 345 18.36 -9.65 -11.86
C ARG A 345 17.38 -10.74 -12.29
N GLU A 346 17.85 -11.61 -13.18
CA GLU A 346 17.08 -12.72 -13.73
C GLU A 346 16.62 -13.69 -12.63
N LYS A 347 17.39 -13.85 -11.55
CA LYS A 347 17.07 -14.78 -10.45
C LYS A 347 16.01 -14.22 -9.50
N GLU A 348 16.03 -12.92 -9.28
CA GLU A 348 15.13 -12.24 -8.38
C GLU A 348 13.76 -12.06 -9.04
N GLY A 349 13.72 -11.89 -10.36
CA GLY A 349 12.47 -11.74 -11.10
C GLY A 349 11.81 -10.37 -10.91
N TRP A 350 12.51 -9.41 -10.30
CA TRP A 350 12.06 -8.03 -10.11
C TRP A 350 13.21 -7.02 -10.12
N LEU A 351 12.92 -5.76 -10.43
CA LEU A 351 13.85 -4.61 -10.46
C LEU A 351 13.70 -3.74 -9.20
N ARG A 352 14.82 -3.26 -8.67
CA ARG A 352 14.91 -2.17 -7.69
C ARG A 352 14.82 -0.84 -8.40
N VAL A 353 14.54 0.21 -7.65
CA VAL A 353 14.65 1.58 -8.18
C VAL A 353 16.08 1.89 -8.59
N GLU A 354 17.07 1.38 -7.86
CA GLU A 354 18.50 1.54 -8.16
C GLU A 354 18.85 0.91 -9.51
N ASP A 355 18.28 -0.26 -9.81
CA ASP A 355 18.48 -0.94 -11.09
C ASP A 355 17.94 -0.09 -12.26
N ILE A 356 16.78 0.57 -12.05
CA ILE A 356 16.17 1.46 -13.05
C ILE A 356 16.97 2.75 -13.21
N LYS A 357 17.48 3.33 -12.11
CA LYS A 357 18.36 4.52 -12.14
C LYS A 357 19.67 4.23 -12.86
N MET A 358 20.24 3.04 -12.66
CA MET A 358 21.45 2.58 -13.35
C MET A 358 21.17 1.97 -14.73
N PHE A 359 19.89 1.81 -15.10
CA PHE A 359 19.51 1.16 -16.35
C PHE A 359 20.15 1.88 -17.55
N PRO A 360 20.80 1.17 -18.48
CA PRO A 360 21.42 1.81 -19.64
C PRO A 360 20.37 2.52 -20.52
N SER A 361 20.48 3.85 -20.68
CA SER A 361 19.51 4.62 -21.49
C SER A 361 19.43 4.15 -22.94
N LYS A 362 20.53 3.60 -23.48
CA LYS A 362 20.57 3.10 -24.86
C LYS A 362 19.64 1.90 -25.05
N ASP A 363 19.67 0.96 -24.11
CA ASP A 363 18.88 -0.25 -24.17
C ASP A 363 17.40 0.04 -23.87
N LEU A 364 17.13 0.96 -22.93
CA LEU A 364 15.77 1.45 -22.68
C LEU A 364 15.16 2.14 -23.92
N ARG A 365 15.93 3.02 -24.60
CA ARG A 365 15.50 3.65 -25.85
C ARG A 365 15.29 2.65 -26.98
N LEU A 366 16.11 1.59 -27.04
CA LEU A 366 15.97 0.56 -28.06
C LEU A 366 14.67 -0.24 -27.87
N ILE A 367 14.39 -0.67 -26.65
CA ILE A 367 13.12 -1.34 -26.29
C ILE A 367 11.94 -0.43 -26.64
N ASP A 368 11.97 0.84 -26.22
CA ASP A 368 10.92 1.81 -26.51
C ASP A 368 10.70 2.02 -28.02
N THR A 369 11.79 2.17 -28.79
CA THR A 369 11.74 2.34 -30.26
C THR A 369 11.13 1.12 -30.95
N LEU A 370 11.43 -0.09 -30.49
CA LEU A 370 10.86 -1.31 -31.04
C LEU A 370 9.33 -1.34 -30.83
N TRP A 371 8.87 -1.04 -29.62
CA TRP A 371 7.44 -0.95 -29.31
C TRP A 371 6.73 0.06 -30.20
N ILE A 372 7.22 1.30 -30.24
CA ILE A 372 6.65 2.40 -31.05
C ILE A 372 6.57 2.00 -32.52
N LYS A 373 7.66 1.48 -33.08
CA LYS A 373 7.73 1.12 -34.51
C LYS A 373 6.69 0.08 -34.87
N HIS A 374 6.61 -1.00 -34.10
CA HIS A 374 5.75 -2.14 -34.43
C HIS A 374 4.29 -1.90 -34.07
N SER A 375 4.00 -1.07 -33.06
CA SER A 375 2.64 -0.66 -32.69
C SER A 375 2.12 0.55 -33.48
N LYS A 376 2.87 1.06 -34.47
CA LYS A 376 2.55 2.30 -35.21
C LYS A 376 2.31 3.51 -34.28
N GLY A 377 3.15 3.66 -33.28
CA GLY A 377 3.10 4.76 -32.31
C GLY A 377 2.09 4.60 -31.18
N ARG A 378 1.37 3.47 -31.09
CA ARG A 378 0.37 3.25 -30.04
C ARG A 378 0.95 2.88 -28.66
N PHE A 379 2.04 2.14 -28.62
CA PHE A 379 2.61 1.52 -27.43
C PHE A 379 4.08 1.93 -27.29
N GLY A 380 4.59 1.90 -26.06
CA GLY A 380 5.92 2.34 -25.72
C GLY A 380 5.95 3.13 -24.41
N PHE A 381 7.10 3.09 -23.74
CA PHE A 381 7.35 3.83 -22.52
C PHE A 381 7.33 5.35 -22.76
N SER A 382 7.77 5.83 -23.93
CA SER A 382 7.67 7.26 -24.26
C SER A 382 6.22 7.69 -24.56
N VAL A 383 5.39 6.79 -25.11
CA VAL A 383 3.94 7.04 -25.27
C VAL A 383 3.27 7.16 -23.90
N GLN A 384 3.57 6.24 -22.99
CA GLN A 384 3.10 6.29 -21.60
C GLN A 384 3.58 7.56 -20.88
N LYS A 385 4.84 7.96 -21.09
CA LYS A 385 5.40 9.21 -20.57
C LYS A 385 4.67 10.44 -21.09
N HIS A 386 4.35 10.47 -22.38
CA HIS A 386 3.61 11.59 -22.96
C HIS A 386 2.20 11.70 -22.34
N ILE A 387 1.52 10.56 -22.15
CA ILE A 387 0.22 10.53 -21.47
C ILE A 387 0.37 11.05 -20.04
N TRP A 388 1.38 10.58 -19.31
CA TRP A 388 1.72 11.03 -17.96
C TRP A 388 1.91 12.54 -17.87
N GLU A 389 2.73 13.12 -18.75
CA GLU A 389 2.96 14.57 -18.79
C GLU A 389 1.68 15.33 -19.17
N SER A 390 0.86 14.80 -20.08
CA SER A 390 -0.39 15.44 -20.54
C SER A 390 -1.46 15.57 -19.45
N ILE A 391 -1.43 14.71 -18.43
CA ILE A 391 -2.35 14.73 -17.28
C ILE A 391 -1.76 15.44 -16.06
N GLY A 392 -0.66 16.18 -16.23
CA GLY A 392 0.00 16.94 -15.17
C GLY A 392 1.05 16.15 -14.37
N GLY A 393 1.47 14.99 -14.87
CA GLY A 393 2.49 14.16 -14.25
C GLY A 393 3.86 14.84 -14.13
N THR A 394 4.42 14.82 -12.92
CA THR A 394 5.77 15.32 -12.59
C THR A 394 6.51 14.33 -11.70
N LYS A 395 7.76 14.61 -11.30
CA LYS A 395 8.52 13.72 -10.41
C LYS A 395 7.87 13.59 -9.03
N ASN A 396 7.10 14.59 -8.64
CA ASN A 396 6.45 14.72 -7.33
C ASN A 396 4.92 14.59 -7.45
N ALA A 397 4.44 13.94 -8.51
CA ALA A 397 3.00 13.78 -8.71
C ALA A 397 2.37 12.96 -7.58
N ASN A 398 1.18 13.38 -7.16
CA ASN A 398 0.40 12.70 -6.14
C ASN A 398 -0.29 11.44 -6.68
N TYR A 399 -0.93 10.68 -5.78
CA TYR A 399 -1.62 9.43 -6.11
C TYR A 399 -2.78 9.62 -7.11
N GLU A 400 -3.41 10.80 -7.14
CA GLU A 400 -4.52 11.10 -8.03
C GLU A 400 -4.08 11.14 -9.50
N ILE A 401 -2.94 11.76 -9.80
CA ILE A 401 -2.40 11.78 -11.17
C ILE A 401 -2.00 10.38 -11.62
N MET A 402 -1.53 9.52 -10.70
CA MET A 402 -1.27 8.11 -10.99
C MET A 402 -2.55 7.33 -11.29
N CYS A 403 -3.61 7.53 -10.51
CA CYS A 403 -4.94 6.99 -10.80
C CYS A 403 -5.41 7.38 -12.21
N ASN A 404 -5.26 8.66 -12.55
CA ASN A 404 -5.59 9.19 -13.87
C ASN A 404 -4.77 8.55 -14.99
N LEU A 405 -3.47 8.27 -14.76
CA LEU A 405 -2.64 7.50 -15.70
C LEU A 405 -3.21 6.10 -15.88
N GLY A 406 -3.50 5.40 -14.78
CA GLY A 406 -4.11 4.08 -14.80
C GLY A 406 -5.41 4.03 -15.58
N ASP A 407 -6.28 5.02 -15.38
CA ASP A 407 -7.56 5.15 -16.08
C ASP A 407 -7.34 5.39 -17.59
N ARG A 408 -6.35 6.21 -17.96
CA ARG A 408 -5.99 6.48 -19.38
C ARG A 408 -5.39 5.26 -20.09
N LEU A 409 -4.57 4.50 -19.38
CA LEU A 409 -3.96 3.28 -19.90
C LEU A 409 -4.89 2.06 -19.80
N GLN A 410 -6.06 2.21 -19.16
CA GLN A 410 -6.97 1.12 -18.78
C GLN A 410 -6.30 0.01 -17.96
N TRP A 411 -5.28 0.37 -17.19
CA TRP A 411 -4.83 -0.47 -16.07
C TRP A 411 -5.70 -0.28 -14.85
N ARG A 412 -6.58 0.73 -14.87
CA ARG A 412 -7.60 0.99 -13.87
C ARG A 412 -8.96 1.18 -14.54
N ILE A 413 -9.96 0.44 -14.08
CA ILE A 413 -11.33 0.45 -14.59
C ILE A 413 -12.26 0.53 -13.39
N ASN A 414 -13.25 1.45 -13.42
CA ASN A 414 -14.16 1.68 -12.30
C ASN A 414 -13.43 1.87 -10.96
N SER A 415 -12.36 2.68 -10.98
CA SER A 415 -11.48 2.93 -9.83
C SER A 415 -10.70 1.73 -9.29
N CYS A 416 -10.77 0.56 -9.93
CA CYS A 416 -10.08 -0.66 -9.54
C CYS A 416 -8.93 -0.97 -10.49
N TRP A 417 -7.74 -1.29 -9.96
CA TRP A 417 -6.61 -1.76 -10.77
C TRP A 417 -6.90 -3.16 -11.32
N VAL A 418 -6.59 -3.34 -12.60
CA VAL A 418 -6.85 -4.54 -13.39
C VAL A 418 -5.65 -5.49 -13.25
N ASP A 419 -5.91 -6.79 -13.10
CA ASP A 419 -4.85 -7.79 -13.05
C ASP A 419 -4.21 -8.00 -14.43
N TYR A 420 -2.92 -8.34 -14.49
CA TYR A 420 -2.20 -8.57 -15.75
C TYR A 420 -2.86 -9.61 -16.65
N GLU A 421 -3.48 -10.64 -16.07
CA GLU A 421 -4.21 -11.68 -16.80
C GLU A 421 -5.43 -11.12 -17.57
N GLN A 422 -5.91 -9.95 -17.19
CA GLN A 422 -7.05 -9.25 -17.77
C GLN A 422 -6.62 -8.12 -18.73
N PHE A 423 -5.32 -7.94 -18.97
CA PHE A 423 -4.83 -6.94 -19.91
C PHE A 423 -5.18 -7.31 -21.36
N MET A 424 -5.30 -6.28 -22.20
CA MET A 424 -5.64 -6.42 -23.62
C MET A 424 -4.35 -6.48 -24.44
N PHE A 425 -4.03 -7.66 -24.99
CA PHE A 425 -2.81 -7.91 -25.76
C PHE A 425 -3.10 -7.94 -27.26
N ASP A 426 -3.67 -6.86 -27.78
CA ASP A 426 -3.94 -6.68 -29.20
C ASP A 426 -3.68 -5.23 -29.66
N CYS A 427 -3.84 -4.98 -30.96
CA CYS A 427 -3.60 -3.65 -31.53
C CYS A 427 -4.72 -2.63 -31.27
N VAL A 428 -5.87 -3.05 -30.76
CA VAL A 428 -6.98 -2.15 -30.38
C VAL A 428 -6.90 -1.71 -28.93
N ALA A 429 -6.00 -2.31 -28.13
CA ALA A 429 -5.73 -1.88 -26.77
C ALA A 429 -5.45 -0.38 -26.67
N PRO A 430 -5.83 0.27 -25.55
CA PRO A 430 -5.73 1.71 -25.36
C PRO A 430 -4.32 2.28 -25.59
N LEU A 431 -4.26 3.56 -25.96
CA LEU A 431 -2.98 4.23 -26.19
C LEU A 431 -2.07 4.12 -24.95
N GLY A 432 -0.84 3.67 -25.14
CA GLY A 432 0.13 3.45 -24.06
C GLY A 432 -0.11 2.21 -23.19
N HIS A 433 -1.12 1.38 -23.46
CA HIS A 433 -1.45 0.22 -22.61
C HIS A 433 -0.27 -0.76 -22.44
N LEU A 434 0.62 -0.84 -23.41
CA LEU A 434 1.82 -1.68 -23.40
C LEU A 434 3.07 -0.83 -23.71
N PRO A 435 4.27 -1.31 -23.33
CA PRO A 435 4.53 -2.47 -22.48
C PRO A 435 4.16 -2.23 -21.00
N SER A 436 3.81 -3.29 -20.29
CA SER A 436 3.55 -3.31 -18.84
C SER A 436 4.77 -3.75 -18.00
N GLY A 437 5.86 -4.18 -18.65
CA GLY A 437 7.00 -4.93 -18.09
C GLY A 437 7.73 -4.44 -16.83
N TYR A 438 7.26 -3.38 -16.16
CA TYR A 438 7.67 -2.91 -14.84
C TYR A 438 6.75 -3.43 -13.71
N VAL A 439 5.81 -4.35 -14.00
CA VAL A 439 4.97 -5.05 -12.98
C VAL A 439 5.81 -5.70 -11.88
N PHE A 440 7.09 -5.92 -12.14
CA PHE A 440 8.05 -6.54 -11.22
C PHE A 440 8.99 -5.53 -10.59
N CYS A 441 8.52 -4.36 -10.13
CA CYS A 441 9.36 -3.48 -9.30
C CYS A 441 9.11 -3.77 -7.82
N GLU A 442 10.16 -3.81 -6.99
CA GLU A 442 10.09 -4.10 -5.53
C GLU A 442 9.01 -3.30 -4.79
N VAL A 443 8.80 -2.09 -5.30
CA VAL A 443 8.05 -1.00 -4.70
C VAL A 443 6.71 -0.76 -5.39
N GLY A 444 6.36 -1.63 -6.34
CA GLY A 444 5.16 -1.55 -7.16
C GLY A 444 5.40 -0.91 -8.53
N TRP A 445 4.49 -1.21 -9.45
CA TRP A 445 4.64 -0.94 -10.88
C TRP A 445 4.74 0.57 -11.21
N TRP A 446 3.98 1.42 -10.52
CA TRP A 446 3.94 2.85 -10.79
C TRP A 446 5.27 3.56 -10.49
N VAL A 447 6.00 3.11 -9.46
CA VAL A 447 7.31 3.69 -9.11
C VAL A 447 8.36 3.30 -10.13
N GLY A 448 8.34 2.05 -10.59
CA GLY A 448 9.22 1.58 -11.65
C GLY A 448 8.99 2.39 -12.93
N LEU A 449 7.73 2.57 -13.32
CA LEU A 449 7.35 3.31 -14.50
C LEU A 449 7.74 4.80 -14.44
N LEU A 450 7.55 5.45 -13.30
CA LEU A 450 7.96 6.84 -13.10
C LEU A 450 9.47 7.02 -13.26
N ASN A 451 10.27 6.15 -12.64
CA ASN A 451 11.74 6.20 -12.77
C ASN A 451 12.19 5.93 -14.22
N LEU A 452 11.50 5.03 -14.93
CA LEU A 452 11.75 4.77 -16.35
C LEU A 452 11.47 6.01 -17.22
N PHE A 453 10.39 6.76 -16.95
CA PHE A 453 10.08 7.99 -17.69
C PHE A 453 11.21 9.02 -17.60
N TYR A 454 11.75 9.24 -16.41
CA TYR A 454 12.86 10.19 -16.26
C TYR A 454 14.18 9.66 -16.79
N ARG A 455 14.34 8.33 -16.86
CA ARG A 455 15.49 7.72 -17.50
C ARG A 455 15.44 7.82 -19.03
N LEU A 456 14.26 7.75 -19.65
CA LEU A 456 14.09 7.97 -21.10
C LEU A 456 14.52 9.36 -21.56
N SER A 457 14.45 10.35 -20.67
CA SER A 457 14.79 11.76 -20.96
C SER A 457 16.26 12.12 -20.70
N SER A 458 17.06 11.13 -20.24
CA SER A 458 18.47 11.27 -19.87
C SER A 458 19.36 10.44 -20.79
#